data_AF-A0A7S2FXT0-F1
#
_entry.id   AF-A0A7S2FXT0-F1
#
_cell.length_a   1.000
_cell.length_b   1.000
_cell.length_c   1.000
_cell.angle_alpha   90.00
_cell.angle_beta   90.00
_cell.angle_gamma   90.00
#
_symmetry.space_group_name_H-M   'P 1'
#
loop_
_entity.id
_entity.type
_entity.pdbx_description
1 polymer ?
#
loop_
_entity_poly.entity_id
_entity_poly.type
_entity_poly.pdbx_seq_one_letter_code
_entity_poly.pdbx_strand_id
1 'polypeptide(L)'
;DTVQPNRLQMFSVLRVGEYPAAGAPYDLASIMHGGSHFFGKVHDEQSESRTLKVKRKDIFGNCRSGQRRHISPGDIMTVNHWYGCPSLYCADLSYDCKAFQKRGYCADKFYKNWMEANCRKACGFCECKDKDPMCKDWADQGLCKRVDDANKKSLYWM
;
A
#
# COMPACT_ATOMS: atom_id res chain seq x y z
N ASP A 1 15.38 -18.44 -16.88
CA ASP A 1 14.87 -19.53 -17.75
C ASP A 1 13.37 -19.73 -17.73
N THR A 2 12.71 -19.61 -16.57
CA THR A 2 11.25 -19.83 -16.42
C THR A 2 10.38 -18.61 -16.78
N VAL A 3 10.96 -17.42 -16.91
CA VAL A 3 10.30 -16.17 -17.28
C VAL A 3 10.09 -16.08 -18.79
N GLN A 4 8.96 -15.49 -19.23
CA GLN A 4 8.70 -15.20 -20.64
C GLN A 4 9.81 -14.29 -21.23
N PRO A 5 10.38 -14.57 -22.42
CA PRO A 5 11.52 -13.83 -22.95
C PRO A 5 11.30 -12.31 -23.06
N ASN A 6 10.09 -11.90 -23.45
CA ASN A 6 9.68 -10.49 -23.56
C ASN A 6 9.33 -9.82 -22.23
N ARG A 7 9.45 -10.51 -21.09
CA ARG A 7 9.12 -9.99 -19.75
C ARG A 7 10.31 -9.92 -18.81
N LEU A 8 11.53 -10.21 -19.28
CA LEU A 8 12.74 -10.17 -18.46
C LEU A 8 13.00 -8.80 -17.82
N GLN A 9 12.66 -7.71 -18.52
CA GLN A 9 12.80 -6.34 -17.99
C GLN A 9 11.97 -6.09 -16.72
N MET A 10 10.89 -6.85 -16.50
CA MET A 10 10.05 -6.71 -15.31
C MET A 10 10.73 -7.17 -14.01
N PHE A 11 11.89 -7.81 -14.12
CA PHE A 11 12.71 -8.30 -13.00
C PHE A 11 13.98 -7.45 -12.80
N SER A 12 14.09 -6.30 -13.46
CA SER A 12 15.20 -5.38 -13.25
C SER A 12 15.22 -4.88 -11.80
N VAL A 13 16.36 -5.03 -11.14
CA VAL A 13 16.54 -4.54 -9.78
C VAL A 13 16.75 -3.02 -9.82
N LEU A 14 15.95 -2.30 -9.05
CA LEU A 14 16.11 -0.85 -8.81
C LEU A 14 17.29 -0.60 -7.86
N ARG A 15 18.03 0.50 -8.04
CA ARG A 15 19.22 0.77 -7.22
C ARG A 15 18.83 1.39 -5.88
N VAL A 16 19.58 1.05 -4.83
CA VAL A 16 19.41 1.62 -3.48
C VAL A 16 19.73 3.12 -3.55
N GLY A 17 18.81 3.96 -3.05
CA GLY A 17 18.93 5.43 -3.07
C GLY A 17 18.13 6.12 -4.17
N GLU A 18 17.59 5.39 -5.16
CA GLU A 18 16.68 5.96 -6.16
C GLU A 18 15.26 6.16 -5.63
N TYR A 19 14.92 5.58 -4.47
CA TYR A 19 13.56 5.57 -3.94
C TYR A 19 13.51 5.84 -2.42
N PRO A 20 12.47 6.54 -1.94
CA PRO A 20 12.31 6.92 -0.54
C PRO A 20 12.06 5.74 0.41
N ALA A 21 12.05 4.48 -0.08
CA ALA A 21 12.02 3.28 0.76
C ALA A 21 13.42 2.68 1.04
N ALA A 22 14.50 3.42 0.73
CA ALA A 22 15.85 2.98 1.08
C ALA A 22 15.96 2.70 2.60
N GLY A 23 16.19 1.43 2.95
CA GLY A 23 16.26 0.97 4.34
C GLY A 23 15.00 0.27 4.88
N ALA A 24 13.88 0.27 4.13
CA ALA A 24 12.72 -0.54 4.48
C ALA A 24 13.08 -2.04 4.36
N PRO A 25 12.70 -2.88 5.34
CA PRO A 25 12.93 -4.30 5.26
C PRO A 25 12.12 -4.92 4.12
N TYR A 26 12.68 -5.94 3.47
CA TYR A 26 12.00 -6.66 2.40
C TYR A 26 10.75 -7.37 2.94
N ASP A 27 9.58 -7.10 2.34
CA ASP A 27 8.29 -7.69 2.74
C ASP A 27 7.75 -8.61 1.65
N LEU A 28 7.75 -9.93 1.92
CA LEU A 28 7.22 -10.94 1.01
C LEU A 28 5.70 -10.88 0.89
N ALA A 29 5.02 -10.44 1.95
CA ALA A 29 3.57 -10.29 1.96
C ALA A 29 3.11 -8.93 1.42
N SER A 30 4.01 -8.04 0.99
CA SER A 30 3.64 -6.79 0.34
C SER A 30 2.64 -7.03 -0.79
N ILE A 31 1.61 -6.19 -0.87
CA ILE A 31 0.64 -6.23 -1.96
C ILE A 31 1.30 -5.95 -3.33
N MET A 32 2.46 -5.30 -3.32
CA MET A 32 3.27 -5.02 -4.51
C MET A 32 4.16 -6.19 -4.93
N HIS A 33 4.38 -7.18 -4.06
CA HIS A 33 5.24 -8.32 -4.39
C HIS A 33 4.54 -9.26 -5.38
N GLY A 34 5.19 -9.61 -6.49
CA GLY A 34 4.69 -10.62 -7.45
C GLY A 34 4.58 -12.03 -6.84
N GLY A 35 3.68 -12.86 -7.36
CA GLY A 35 3.58 -14.27 -6.96
C GLY A 35 4.70 -15.15 -7.54
N SER A 36 4.75 -16.42 -7.16
CA SER A 36 5.81 -17.35 -7.60
C SER A 36 5.85 -17.61 -9.12
N HIS A 37 4.74 -17.36 -9.83
CA HIS A 37 4.62 -17.55 -11.28
C HIS A 37 4.48 -16.23 -12.06
N PHE A 38 4.78 -15.09 -11.43
CA PHE A 38 4.70 -13.78 -12.09
C PHE A 38 5.49 -13.78 -13.41
N PHE A 39 4.85 -13.47 -14.54
CA PHE A 39 5.42 -13.55 -15.90
C PHE A 39 6.10 -14.89 -16.27
N GLY A 40 5.64 -15.99 -15.70
CA GLY A 40 6.10 -17.34 -16.05
C GLY A 40 5.70 -17.76 -17.46
N LYS A 41 6.52 -18.61 -18.09
CA LYS A 41 6.17 -19.33 -19.32
C LYS A 41 5.04 -20.34 -19.09
N VAL A 42 4.97 -20.89 -17.88
CA VAL A 42 3.96 -21.88 -17.47
C VAL A 42 2.98 -21.20 -16.52
N HIS A 43 1.69 -21.31 -16.85
CA HIS A 43 0.58 -20.73 -16.08
C HIS A 43 -0.08 -21.72 -15.12
N ASP A 44 0.37 -22.97 -15.12
CA ASP A 44 -0.06 -23.98 -14.15
C ASP A 44 0.56 -23.70 -12.77
N GLU A 45 -0.29 -23.42 -11.78
CA GLU A 45 0.11 -23.16 -10.39
C GLU A 45 0.69 -24.39 -9.68
N GLN A 46 0.38 -25.60 -10.15
CA GLN A 46 0.97 -26.83 -9.61
C GLN A 46 2.37 -27.11 -10.17
N SER A 47 2.77 -26.40 -11.23
CA SER A 47 4.08 -26.56 -11.84
C SER A 47 5.21 -26.12 -10.91
N GLU A 48 6.34 -26.83 -10.95
CA GLU A 48 7.57 -26.39 -10.28
C GLU A 48 8.27 -25.21 -11.00
N SER A 49 7.79 -24.83 -12.18
CA SER A 49 8.34 -23.76 -13.02
C SER A 49 8.01 -22.36 -12.48
N ARG A 50 8.53 -22.04 -11.28
CA ARG A 50 8.42 -20.74 -10.63
C ARG A 50 9.43 -19.73 -11.18
N THR A 51 8.99 -18.49 -11.38
CA THR A 51 9.84 -17.35 -11.75
C THR A 51 10.48 -16.69 -10.54
N LEU A 52 9.74 -16.63 -9.43
CA LEU A 52 10.22 -16.12 -8.15
C LEU A 52 10.26 -17.26 -7.13
N LYS A 53 11.43 -17.50 -6.55
CA LYS A 53 11.64 -18.47 -5.47
C LYS A 53 12.08 -17.75 -4.21
N VAL A 54 11.29 -17.88 -3.16
CA VAL A 54 11.62 -17.33 -1.83
C VAL A 54 12.80 -18.11 -1.26
N LYS A 55 13.91 -17.42 -0.98
CA LYS A 55 15.12 -18.04 -0.44
C LYS A 55 15.06 -18.28 1.07
N ARG A 56 14.38 -17.38 1.80
CA ARG A 56 14.21 -17.43 3.26
C ARG A 56 12.98 -16.64 3.67
N LYS A 57 12.51 -16.87 4.90
CA LYS A 57 11.47 -16.04 5.51
C LYS A 57 11.96 -14.59 5.63
N ASP A 58 11.05 -13.64 5.46
CA ASP A 58 11.35 -12.23 5.76
C ASP A 58 11.35 -11.96 7.28
N ILE A 59 11.60 -10.71 7.67
CA ILE A 59 11.63 -10.32 9.08
C ILE A 59 10.25 -10.39 9.76
N PHE A 60 9.17 -10.44 8.97
CA PHE A 60 7.80 -10.57 9.43
C PHE A 60 7.37 -12.05 9.52
N GLY A 61 8.26 -12.98 9.16
CA GLY A 61 8.01 -14.42 9.18
C GLY A 61 7.29 -14.96 7.96
N ASN A 62 7.03 -14.12 6.94
CA ASN A 62 6.34 -14.55 5.73
C ASN A 62 7.23 -15.48 4.90
N CYS A 63 6.63 -16.50 4.29
CA CYS A 63 7.32 -17.45 3.41
C CYS A 63 6.69 -17.56 2.01
N ARG A 64 5.65 -16.77 1.75
CA ARG A 64 4.90 -16.74 0.49
C ARG A 64 4.78 -15.30 0.02
N SER A 65 4.65 -15.14 -1.29
CA SER A 65 4.51 -13.85 -1.96
C SER A 65 3.37 -13.87 -2.98
N GLY A 66 2.91 -12.68 -3.40
CA GLY A 66 1.82 -12.55 -4.37
C GLY A 66 0.42 -12.40 -3.79
N GLN A 67 0.27 -12.13 -2.48
CA GLN A 67 -1.04 -11.86 -1.91
C GLN A 67 -1.64 -10.56 -2.47
N ARG A 68 -2.95 -10.53 -2.68
CA ARG A 68 -3.71 -9.36 -3.19
C ARG A 68 -4.98 -9.09 -2.37
N ARG A 69 -4.98 -9.48 -1.09
CA ARG A 69 -6.17 -9.44 -0.23
C ARG A 69 -6.16 -8.27 0.74
N HIS A 70 -5.00 -7.92 1.26
CA HIS A 70 -4.86 -6.86 2.25
C HIS A 70 -3.52 -6.15 2.08
N ILE A 71 -3.39 -4.98 2.69
CA ILE A 71 -2.12 -4.28 2.78
C ILE A 71 -1.29 -4.95 3.89
N SER A 72 -0.01 -5.21 3.68
CA SER A 72 0.84 -5.85 4.68
C SER A 72 1.33 -4.86 5.74
N PRO A 73 1.81 -5.33 6.91
CA PRO A 73 2.47 -4.44 7.87
C PRO A 73 3.67 -3.66 7.28
N GLY A 74 4.47 -4.29 6.40
CA GLY A 74 5.61 -3.61 5.76
C GLY A 74 5.20 -2.57 4.73
N ASP A 75 4.12 -2.80 3.98
CA ASP A 75 3.51 -1.79 3.11
C ASP A 75 3.11 -0.55 3.93
N ILE A 76 2.43 -0.78 5.05
CA ILE A 76 1.94 0.29 5.94
C ILE A 76 3.10 1.07 6.55
N MET A 77 4.14 0.37 7.04
CA MET A 77 5.35 1.03 7.55
C MET A 77 6.01 1.90 6.49
N THR A 78 6.14 1.38 5.26
CA THR A 78 6.78 2.08 4.14
C THR A 78 5.99 3.34 3.76
N VAL A 79 4.67 3.22 3.62
CA VAL A 79 3.80 4.37 3.34
C VAL A 79 3.87 5.39 4.47
N ASN A 80 3.74 4.98 5.73
CA ASN A 80 3.83 5.92 6.85
C ASN A 80 5.18 6.64 6.91
N HIS A 81 6.27 5.95 6.56
CA HIS A 81 7.59 6.56 6.48
C HIS A 81 7.63 7.67 5.41
N TRP A 82 7.15 7.38 4.19
CA TRP A 82 7.07 8.35 3.10
C TRP A 82 6.24 9.59 3.45
N TYR A 83 5.07 9.39 4.06
CA TYR A 83 4.14 10.46 4.42
C TYR A 83 4.36 11.02 5.85
N GLY A 84 5.46 10.64 6.50
CA GLY A 84 5.81 11.13 7.84
C GLY A 84 4.76 10.93 8.92
N CYS A 85 3.94 9.89 8.80
CA CYS A 85 2.84 9.63 9.71
C CYS A 85 3.39 9.25 11.10
N PRO A 86 3.03 9.96 12.19
CA PRO A 86 3.52 9.67 13.53
C PRO A 86 2.95 8.38 14.11
N SER A 87 1.90 7.83 13.51
CA SER A 87 1.28 6.57 13.93
C SER A 87 1.20 5.58 12.79
N LEU A 88 1.56 4.32 13.08
CA LEU A 88 1.56 3.22 12.12
C LEU A 88 0.18 2.96 11.48
N TYR A 89 -0.91 3.44 12.07
CA TYR A 89 -2.25 3.31 11.49
C TYR A 89 -2.99 4.64 11.63
N CYS A 90 -2.80 5.50 10.64
CA CYS A 90 -3.64 6.68 10.43
C CYS A 90 -4.73 6.32 9.40
N ALA A 91 -5.83 5.74 9.89
CA ALA A 91 -6.97 5.37 9.08
C ALA A 91 -8.27 5.47 9.89
N ASP A 92 -9.40 5.41 9.20
CA ASP A 92 -10.69 5.15 9.81
C ASP A 92 -10.88 3.63 9.87
N LEU A 93 -11.02 3.09 11.09
CA LEU A 93 -11.24 1.67 11.36
C LEU A 93 -12.72 1.32 11.43
N SER A 94 -13.60 2.32 11.54
CA SER A 94 -15.04 2.15 11.46
C SER A 94 -15.61 2.76 10.18
N TYR A 95 -16.54 2.03 9.57
CA TYR A 95 -17.33 2.51 8.43
C TYR A 95 -18.09 3.82 8.75
N ASP A 96 -18.52 3.99 9.99
CA ASP A 96 -19.36 5.12 10.41
C ASP A 96 -18.56 6.39 10.75
N CYS A 97 -17.24 6.38 10.64
CA CYS A 97 -16.40 7.52 11.03
C CYS A 97 -16.81 8.84 10.37
N LYS A 98 -17.22 8.83 9.10
CA LYS A 98 -17.75 10.01 8.41
C LYS A 98 -19.06 10.51 9.04
N ALA A 99 -19.95 9.59 9.44
CA ALA A 99 -21.21 9.95 10.08
C ALA A 99 -20.98 10.50 11.50
N PHE A 100 -20.10 9.87 12.27
CA PHE A 100 -19.71 10.32 13.61
C PHE A 100 -19.00 11.67 13.61
N GLN A 101 -18.11 11.90 12.65
CA GLN A 101 -17.48 13.21 12.43
C GLN A 101 -18.53 14.29 12.20
N LYS A 102 -19.51 14.06 11.31
CA LYS A 102 -20.60 15.01 11.04
C LYS A 102 -21.47 15.29 12.26
N ARG A 103 -21.58 14.35 13.20
CA ARG A 103 -22.28 14.52 14.47
C ARG A 103 -21.47 15.26 15.54
N GLY A 104 -20.21 15.62 15.24
CA GLY A 104 -19.34 16.35 16.17
C GLY A 104 -18.62 15.47 17.20
N TYR A 105 -18.64 14.14 17.04
CA TYR A 105 -18.10 13.21 18.06
C TYR A 105 -16.58 13.32 18.22
N CYS A 106 -15.87 13.91 17.25
CA CYS A 106 -14.45 14.17 17.34
C CYS A 106 -14.08 15.12 18.49
N ALA A 107 -14.96 16.07 18.83
CA ALA A 107 -14.74 17.04 19.91
C ALA A 107 -15.54 16.71 21.18
N ASP A 108 -16.39 15.68 21.14
CA ASP A 108 -17.26 15.30 22.25
C ASP A 108 -16.45 14.65 23.38
N LYS A 109 -16.68 15.07 24.63
CA LYS A 109 -15.91 14.58 25.78
C LYS A 109 -16.04 13.08 26.04
N PHE A 110 -17.17 12.47 25.69
CA PHE A 110 -17.43 11.04 25.90
C PHE A 110 -16.89 10.20 24.74
N TYR A 111 -17.05 10.68 23.51
CA TYR A 111 -16.69 9.92 22.32
C TYR A 111 -15.26 10.18 21.82
N LYS A 112 -14.60 11.27 22.25
CA LYS A 112 -13.28 11.66 21.76
C LYS A 112 -12.25 10.54 21.82
N ASN A 113 -12.09 9.84 22.95
CA ASN A 113 -11.10 8.76 23.07
C ASN A 113 -11.38 7.61 22.09
N TRP A 114 -12.65 7.27 21.90
CA TRP A 114 -13.04 6.23 20.95
C TRP A 114 -12.80 6.68 19.49
N MET A 115 -13.09 7.95 19.19
CA MET A 115 -12.85 8.57 17.89
C MET A 115 -11.34 8.70 17.59
N GLU A 116 -10.51 8.97 18.60
CA GLU A 116 -9.04 8.99 18.49
C GLU A 116 -8.45 7.60 18.23
N ALA A 117 -9.11 6.53 18.67
CA ALA A 117 -8.66 5.17 18.37
C ALA A 117 -9.17 4.67 17.00
N ASN A 118 -10.39 5.03 16.61
CA ASN A 118 -11.10 4.38 15.49
C ASN A 118 -11.37 5.27 14.28
N CYS A 119 -11.38 6.60 14.44
CA CYS A 119 -11.82 7.55 13.41
C CYS A 119 -10.82 8.68 13.21
N ARG A 120 -9.53 8.34 13.27
CA ARG A 120 -8.42 9.30 13.26
C ARG A 120 -8.39 10.14 12.01
N LYS A 121 -8.66 9.53 10.86
CA LYS A 121 -8.65 10.22 9.57
C LYS A 121 -9.86 11.15 9.46
N ALA A 122 -11.06 10.67 9.76
CA ALA A 122 -12.27 11.50 9.74
C ALA A 122 -12.16 12.67 10.73
N CYS A 123 -11.63 12.46 11.92
CA CYS A 123 -11.46 13.53 12.89
C CYS A 123 -10.24 14.43 12.67
N GLY A 124 -9.41 14.16 11.67
CA GLY A 124 -8.21 14.95 11.41
C GLY A 124 -7.12 14.77 12.47
N PHE A 125 -7.15 13.71 13.27
CA PHE A 125 -6.08 13.32 14.23
C PHE A 125 -4.87 12.67 13.53
N CYS A 126 -4.85 12.77 12.22
CA CYS A 126 -3.91 12.17 11.32
C CYS A 126 -2.96 13.24 10.81
N GLU A 127 -1.78 13.33 11.40
CA GLU A 127 -0.71 14.24 10.94
C GLU A 127 0.17 13.54 9.91
N CYS A 128 -0.43 13.11 8.79
CA CYS A 128 0.32 12.58 7.65
C CYS A 128 0.42 13.67 6.58
N LYS A 129 1.63 13.93 6.09
CA LYS A 129 1.88 14.90 5.03
C LYS A 129 2.85 14.29 4.04
N ASP A 130 2.55 14.44 2.76
CA ASP A 130 3.53 14.09 1.75
C ASP A 130 4.80 14.94 1.97
N LYS A 131 5.94 14.27 2.05
CA LYS A 131 7.25 14.89 2.25
C LYS A 131 8.03 15.01 0.95
N ASP A 132 7.53 14.43 -0.14
CA ASP A 132 8.19 14.46 -1.42
C ASP A 132 8.05 15.85 -2.05
N PRO A 133 9.17 16.54 -2.37
CA PRO A 133 9.13 17.84 -3.03
C PRO A 133 8.38 17.81 -4.37
N MET A 134 8.37 16.67 -5.06
CA MET A 134 7.72 16.49 -6.36
C MET A 134 6.24 16.13 -6.26
N CYS A 135 5.70 15.91 -5.05
CA CYS A 135 4.31 15.53 -4.85
C CYS A 135 3.34 16.47 -5.59
N LYS A 136 3.57 17.78 -5.50
CA LYS A 136 2.76 18.79 -6.19
C LYS A 136 2.85 18.64 -7.71
N ASP A 137 4.05 18.48 -8.25
CA ASP A 137 4.27 18.36 -9.69
C ASP A 137 3.61 17.09 -10.25
N TRP A 138 3.70 15.97 -9.54
CA TRP A 138 3.03 14.72 -9.92
C TRP A 138 1.51 14.83 -9.83
N ALA A 139 0.98 15.51 -8.81
CA ALA A 139 -0.44 15.79 -8.69
C ALA A 139 -0.97 16.65 -9.85
N ASP A 140 -0.22 17.70 -10.22
CA ASP A 140 -0.55 18.59 -11.36
C ASP A 140 -0.50 17.84 -12.70
N GLN A 141 0.41 16.87 -12.85
CA GLN A 141 0.46 15.95 -13.99
C GLN A 141 -0.69 14.92 -14.00
N GLY A 142 -1.48 14.85 -12.93
CA GLY A 142 -2.60 13.93 -12.80
C GLY A 142 -2.23 12.50 -12.41
N LEU A 143 -0.99 12.26 -11.97
CA LEU A 143 -0.52 10.95 -11.50
C LEU A 143 -1.17 10.52 -10.17
N CYS A 144 -1.74 11.49 -9.43
CA CYS A 144 -2.43 11.26 -8.16
C CYS A 144 -3.94 11.60 -8.20
N LYS A 145 -4.58 11.61 -9.38
CA LYS A 145 -6.05 11.77 -9.45
C LYS A 145 -6.71 10.50 -8.93
N ARG A 146 -7.31 10.54 -7.73
CA ARG A 146 -8.14 9.41 -7.30
C ARG A 146 -9.43 9.41 -8.11
N VAL A 147 -10.00 8.22 -8.30
CA VAL A 147 -11.24 8.01 -9.06
C VAL A 147 -12.40 8.84 -8.47
N ASP A 148 -12.36 9.12 -7.17
CA ASP A 148 -13.31 9.98 -6.46
C ASP A 148 -13.04 11.48 -6.61
N ASP A 149 -11.82 11.91 -6.93
CA ASP A 149 -11.48 13.32 -7.14
C ASP A 149 -12.03 13.85 -8.49
N ALA A 150 -12.38 12.96 -9.42
CA ALA A 150 -13.00 13.30 -10.72
C ALA A 150 -14.55 13.27 -10.72
N ASN A 151 -15.18 12.82 -9.62
CA ASN A 151 -16.62 12.73 -9.38
C ASN A 151 -17.47 11.98 -10.45
N LYS A 152 -18.13 10.89 -10.05
CA LYS A 152 -19.33 10.31 -10.69
C LYS A 152 -19.29 10.18 -12.23
N LYS A 153 -18.62 9.15 -12.75
CA LYS A 153 -19.11 8.27 -13.84
C LYS A 153 -18.01 7.29 -14.25
N SER A 154 -18.43 6.05 -14.50
CA SER A 154 -17.69 4.99 -15.18
C SER A 154 -16.65 4.21 -14.35
N LEU A 155 -17.15 3.35 -13.46
CA LEU A 155 -16.54 2.02 -13.31
C LEU A 155 -17.20 1.11 -14.36
N TYR A 156 -16.60 1.03 -15.54
CA TYR A 156 -16.78 -0.12 -16.43
C TYR A 156 -15.44 -0.84 -16.49
N TRP A 157 -15.38 -2.02 -15.90
CA TRP A 157 -14.37 -3.02 -16.21
C TRP A 157 -14.94 -3.84 -17.38
N MET A 158 -14.38 -3.65 -18.58
CA MET A 158 -14.43 -4.66 -19.65
C MET A 158 -13.22 -5.57 -19.49
#